data_AF-A0A9E3VMN1-F1
#
_entry.id   AF-A0A9E3VMN1-F1
#
_cell.length_a   1.000
_cell.length_b   1.000
_cell.length_c   1.000
_cell.angle_alpha   90.00
_cell.angle_beta   90.00
_cell.angle_gamma   90.00
#
_symmetry.space_group_name_H-M   'P 1'
#
loop_
_entity.id
_entity.type
_entity.pdbx_description
1 polymer ?
#
loop_
_entity_poly.entity_id
_entity_poly.type
_entity_poly.pdbx_seq_one_letter_code
_entity_poly.pdbx_strand_id
1 'polypeptide(L)'
;GMPMKMPFGPKWFKGINWNIPNAVQALVPGYESVATALMKQTIKNNGVATIPELRELCQEAEVKFIACQMTVELFGFEHSDFIDGLEYGGAATFFEFAGETDICLFI
;
A
#
# COMPACT_ATOMS: atom_id res chain seq x y z
N GLY A 1 -3.92 -17.02 6.52
CA GLY A 1 -3.00 -15.96 6.95
C GLY A 1 -1.76 -16.04 6.08
N MET A 2 -1.27 -14.91 5.58
CA MET A 2 -0.01 -14.89 4.83
C MET A 2 1.11 -15.35 5.79
N PRO A 3 1.84 -16.43 5.51
CA PRO A 3 2.88 -16.90 6.40
C PRO A 3 4.00 -15.87 6.45
N MET A 4 4.21 -15.27 7.62
CA MET A 4 5.28 -14.28 7.80
C MET A 4 6.59 -15.03 8.00
N LYS A 5 7.50 -14.91 7.03
CA LYS A 5 8.89 -15.38 7.19
C LYS A 5 9.70 -14.31 7.90
N MET A 6 10.59 -14.73 8.79
CA MET A 6 11.41 -13.78 9.53
C MET A 6 12.46 -13.13 8.60
N PRO A 7 12.65 -11.79 8.66
CA PRO A 7 13.59 -11.09 7.79
C PRO A 7 15.06 -11.31 8.17
N PHE A 8 15.33 -11.71 9.40
CA PHE A 8 16.67 -11.88 9.97
C PHE A 8 16.99 -13.35 10.30
N GLY A 9 18.25 -13.63 10.59
CA GLY A 9 18.70 -14.95 11.05
C GLY A 9 19.21 -15.89 9.94
N PRO A 10 19.71 -17.07 10.34
CA PRO A 10 20.22 -18.09 9.43
C PRO A 10 19.13 -18.65 8.50
N LYS A 11 19.51 -19.19 7.33
CA LYS A 11 18.58 -19.64 6.27
C LYS A 11 17.49 -20.60 6.77
N TRP A 12 17.80 -21.46 7.74
CA TRP A 12 16.84 -22.39 8.32
C TRP A 12 15.72 -21.67 9.09
N PHE A 13 16.04 -20.58 9.79
CA PHE A 13 15.07 -19.80 10.58
C PHE A 13 14.13 -18.98 9.68
N LYS A 14 14.66 -18.43 8.58
CA LYS A 14 13.89 -17.75 7.53
C LYS A 14 12.94 -18.69 6.76
N GLY A 15 13.21 -20.00 6.79
CA GLY A 15 12.41 -21.02 6.12
C GLY A 15 11.14 -21.43 6.88
N ILE A 16 11.00 -21.01 8.15
CA ILE A 16 9.85 -21.35 8.99
C ILE A 16 8.66 -20.45 8.60
N ASN A 17 7.51 -21.07 8.31
CA ASN A 17 6.26 -20.35 8.10
C ASN A 17 5.58 -20.08 9.44
N TRP A 18 5.65 -18.84 9.92
CA TRP A 18 4.97 -18.44 11.15
C TRP A 18 3.51 -18.12 10.83
N ASN A 19 2.61 -19.07 11.15
CA ASN A 19 1.17 -18.82 11.11
C ASN A 19 0.73 -18.31 12.49
N ILE A 20 0.67 -16.98 12.64
CA ILE A 20 0.36 -16.35 13.92
C ILE A 20 -1.17 -16.45 14.14
N PRO A 21 -1.64 -17.13 15.21
CA PRO A 21 -3.07 -17.28 15.45
C PRO A 21 -3.76 -15.93 15.58
N ASN A 22 -5.00 -15.82 15.09
CA ASN A 22 -5.79 -14.58 15.17
C ASN A 22 -5.91 -14.03 16.60
N ALA A 23 -5.95 -14.92 17.60
CA ALA A 23 -5.94 -14.53 19.01
C ALA A 23 -4.68 -13.74 19.39
N VAL A 24 -3.50 -14.09 18.87
CA VAL A 24 -2.25 -13.37 19.15
C VAL A 24 -2.27 -12.00 18.48
N GLN A 25 -2.80 -11.90 17.25
CA GLN A 25 -2.93 -10.63 16.54
C GLN A 25 -3.86 -9.65 17.29
N ALA A 26 -4.96 -10.17 17.85
CA ALA A 26 -5.93 -9.37 18.60
C ALA A 26 -5.49 -9.03 20.04
N LEU A 27 -4.74 -9.91 20.70
CA LEU A 27 -4.39 -9.77 22.12
C LEU A 27 -3.05 -9.07 22.37
N VAL A 28 -2.16 -9.02 21.38
CA VAL A 28 -0.85 -8.37 21.54
C VAL A 28 -0.95 -6.89 21.16
N PRO A 29 -0.79 -5.95 22.12
CA PRO A 29 -0.81 -4.53 21.82
C PRO A 29 0.31 -4.16 20.85
N GLY A 30 -0.02 -3.53 19.73
CA GLY A 30 0.97 -3.08 18.74
C GLY A 30 1.52 -4.18 17.83
N TYR A 31 0.87 -5.35 17.77
CA TYR A 31 1.23 -6.43 16.86
C TYR A 31 1.34 -5.96 15.39
N GLU A 32 0.38 -5.16 14.92
CA GLU A 32 0.37 -4.61 13.56
C GLU A 32 1.60 -3.76 13.23
N SER A 33 2.08 -2.97 14.20
CA SER A 33 3.28 -2.15 14.04
C SER A 33 4.54 -3.00 13.91
N VAL A 34 4.64 -4.07 14.71
CA VAL A 34 5.75 -5.03 14.64
C VAL A 34 5.71 -5.80 13.32
N ALA A 35 4.54 -6.29 12.92
CA ALA A 35 4.32 -6.95 11.65
C ALA A 35 4.73 -6.05 10.47
N THR A 36 4.31 -4.80 10.48
CA THR A 36 4.68 -3.79 9.47
C THR A 36 6.19 -3.56 9.41
N ALA A 37 6.87 -3.48 10.56
CA ALA A 37 8.32 -3.31 10.62
C ALA A 37 9.07 -4.52 10.02
N LEU A 38 8.62 -5.74 10.32
CA LEU A 38 9.19 -6.97 9.76
C LEU A 38 8.97 -7.07 8.25
N MET A 39 7.80 -6.66 7.76
CA MET A 39 7.53 -6.57 6.32
C MET A 39 8.45 -5.57 5.63
N LYS A 40 8.57 -4.34 6.17
CA LYS A 40 9.49 -3.31 5.64
C LYS A 40 10.93 -3.78 5.61
N GLN A 41 11.38 -4.50 6.65
CA GLN A 41 12.71 -5.08 6.69
C GLN A 41 12.90 -6.18 5.63
N THR A 42 11.87 -7.00 5.39
CA THR A 42 11.89 -8.02 4.33
C THR A 42 12.00 -7.39 2.94
N ILE A 43 11.20 -6.35 2.67
CA ILE A 43 11.24 -5.58 1.42
C ILE A 43 12.65 -5.02 1.19
N LYS A 44 13.22 -4.37 2.22
CA LYS A 44 14.58 -3.81 2.17
C LYS A 44 15.65 -4.88 1.92
N ASN A 45 15.54 -6.04 2.56
CA ASN A 45 16.51 -7.13 2.39
C ASN A 45 16.49 -7.75 0.97
N ASN A 46 15.37 -7.62 0.25
CA ASN A 46 15.25 -8.09 -1.13
C ASN A 46 15.60 -6.99 -2.16
N GLY A 47 15.99 -5.79 -1.72
CA GLY A 47 16.34 -4.69 -2.60
C GLY A 47 15.14 -4.10 -3.36
N VAL A 48 13.92 -4.28 -2.83
CA VAL A 48 12.70 -3.71 -3.43
C VAL A 48 12.51 -2.29 -2.93
N ALA A 49 12.12 -1.38 -3.83
CA ALA A 49 11.80 0.01 -3.50
C ALA A 49 10.61 0.10 -2.52
N THR A 50 10.66 1.10 -1.66
CA THR A 50 9.59 1.42 -0.72
C THR A 50 8.41 2.09 -1.43
N ILE A 51 7.23 2.08 -0.80
CA ILE A 51 6.03 2.72 -1.37
C ILE A 51 6.23 4.23 -1.68
N PRO A 52 6.88 5.04 -0.81
CA PRO A 52 7.17 6.43 -1.14
C PRO A 52 8.06 6.58 -2.38
N GLU A 53 9.13 5.77 -2.50
CA GLU A 53 10.02 5.78 -3.67
C GLU A 53 9.27 5.37 -4.95
N LEU A 54 8.42 4.34 -4.88
CA LEU A 54 7.58 3.93 -6.01
C LEU A 54 6.59 5.02 -6.43
N ARG A 55 6.01 5.75 -5.47
CA ARG A 55 5.12 6.88 -5.76
C ARG A 55 5.86 8.03 -6.43
N GLU A 56 7.05 8.38 -5.95
CA GLU A 56 7.90 9.41 -6.57
C GLU A 56 8.27 9.02 -8.00
N LEU A 57 8.65 7.77 -8.24
CA LEU A 57 8.89 7.25 -9.60
C LEU A 57 7.66 7.36 -10.50
N CYS A 58 6.46 7.11 -9.98
CA CYS A 58 5.23 7.30 -10.73
C CYS A 58 4.97 8.79 -11.07
N GLN A 59 5.31 9.71 -10.17
CA GLN A 59 5.22 11.15 -10.46
C GLN A 59 6.22 11.57 -11.55
N GLU A 60 7.46 11.08 -11.49
CA GLU A 60 8.48 11.31 -12.53
C GLU A 60 8.08 10.69 -13.88
N ALA A 61 7.35 9.58 -13.87
CA ALA A 61 6.82 8.93 -15.06
C ALA A 61 5.50 9.54 -15.58
N GLU A 62 5.10 10.71 -15.05
CA GLU A 62 3.88 11.44 -15.45
C GLU A 62 2.59 10.61 -15.33
N VAL A 63 2.54 9.70 -14.36
CA VAL A 63 1.32 8.95 -14.04
C VAL A 63 0.26 9.92 -13.54
N LYS A 64 -0.94 9.86 -14.13
CA LYS A 64 -2.08 10.65 -13.69
C LYS A 64 -2.66 10.08 -12.41
N PHE A 65 -2.60 10.86 -11.33
CA PHE A 65 -3.23 10.53 -10.07
C PHE A 65 -4.57 11.25 -9.96
N ILE A 66 -5.65 10.49 -9.73
CA ILE A 66 -7.00 11.03 -9.57
C ILE A 66 -7.48 10.75 -8.15
N ALA A 67 -7.80 11.80 -7.41
CA ALA A 67 -8.45 11.71 -6.11
C ALA A 67 -9.97 11.64 -6.29
N CYS A 68 -10.61 10.67 -5.63
CA CYS A 68 -12.07 10.55 -5.64
C CYS A 68 -12.69 11.73 -4.87
N GLN A 69 -13.33 12.66 -5.58
CA GLN A 69 -13.86 13.89 -5.01
C GLN A 69 -14.85 13.61 -3.86
N MET A 70 -15.75 12.65 -4.03
CA MET A 70 -16.71 12.27 -2.98
C MET A 70 -16.01 11.77 -1.72
N THR A 71 -14.87 11.07 -1.84
CA THR A 71 -14.11 10.58 -0.70
C THR A 71 -13.39 11.72 0.02
N VAL A 72 -12.81 12.67 -0.74
CA VAL A 72 -12.16 13.87 -0.18
C VAL A 72 -13.17 14.66 0.66
N GLU A 73 -14.36 14.93 0.10
CA GLU A 73 -15.43 15.66 0.78
C GLU A 73 -16.01 14.87 1.97
N LEU A 74 -16.21 13.56 1.83
CA LEU A 74 -16.79 12.70 2.88
C LEU A 74 -15.94 12.68 4.16
N PHE A 75 -14.61 12.66 4.00
CA PHE A 75 -13.68 12.67 5.13
C PHE A 75 -13.24 14.08 5.54
N GLY A 76 -13.74 15.12 4.85
CA GLY A 76 -13.47 16.52 5.18
C GLY A 76 -12.02 16.95 4.96
N PHE A 77 -11.34 16.35 3.98
CA PHE A 77 -9.97 16.77 3.61
C PHE A 77 -10.01 18.02 2.74
N GLU A 78 -9.00 18.87 2.90
CA GLU A 78 -8.76 20.01 2.01
C GLU A 78 -7.81 19.58 0.88
N HIS A 79 -7.87 20.26 -0.27
CA HIS A 79 -6.97 19.94 -1.39
C HIS A 79 -5.50 20.13 -1.02
N SER A 80 -5.18 21.00 -0.06
CA SER A 80 -3.84 21.21 0.50
C SER A 80 -3.32 20.05 1.34
N ASP A 81 -4.16 19.09 1.74
CA ASP A 81 -3.74 17.91 2.49
C ASP A 81 -3.08 16.85 1.59
N PHE A 82 -3.14 17.04 0.27
CA PHE A 82 -2.67 16.07 -0.71
C PHE A 82 -1.40 16.54 -1.43
N ILE A 83 -0.78 15.60 -2.16
CA ILE A 83 0.38 15.87 -3.02
C ILE A 83 -0.02 16.73 -4.23
N ASP A 84 0.92 17.52 -4.73
CA ASP A 84 0.72 18.30 -5.94
C ASP A 84 0.51 17.40 -7.18
N GLY A 85 -0.15 17.95 -8.20
CA GLY A 85 -0.37 17.26 -9.48
C GLY A 85 -1.53 16.26 -9.50
N LEU A 86 -2.43 16.33 -8.51
CA LEU A 86 -3.65 15.53 -8.49
C LEU A 86 -4.77 16.16 -9.32
N GLU A 87 -5.49 15.29 -10.03
CA GLU A 87 -6.81 15.62 -10.58
C GLU A 87 -7.90 15.15 -9.61
N TYR A 88 -9.03 15.84 -9.57
CA TYR A 88 -10.17 15.47 -8.74
C TYR A 88 -11.30 15.00 -9.65
N GLY A 89 -11.77 13.78 -9.42
CA GLY A 89 -12.74 13.11 -10.28
C GLY A 89 -13.84 12.41 -9.50
N GLY A 90 -15.02 12.34 -10.10
CA GLY A 90 -16.13 11.53 -9.61
C GLY A 90 -16.16 10.14 -10.23
N ALA A 91 -17.15 9.34 -9.85
CA ALA A 91 -17.35 8.01 -10.42
C ALA A 91 -17.52 8.03 -11.94
N ALA A 92 -18.20 9.04 -12.50
CA ALA A 92 -18.38 9.19 -13.95
C ALA A 92 -17.04 9.31 -14.69
N THR A 93 -16.13 10.16 -14.18
CA THR A 93 -14.77 10.33 -14.72
C THR A 93 -13.99 9.03 -14.72
N PHE A 94 -14.09 8.24 -13.63
CA PHE A 94 -13.48 6.92 -13.57
C PHE A 94 -14.09 5.95 -14.59
N PHE A 95 -15.41 5.94 -14.78
CA PHE A 95 -16.06 5.03 -15.72
C PHE A 95 -15.75 5.35 -17.19
N GLU A 96 -15.65 6.63 -17.55
CA GLU A 96 -15.21 7.04 -18.89
C GLU A 96 -13.80 6.55 -19.19
N PHE A 97 -12.87 6.74 -18.24
CA PHE A 97 -11.49 6.23 -18.36
C PHE A 97 -11.45 4.69 -18.40
N ALA A 98 -12.11 4.03 -17.45
CA ALA A 98 -12.08 2.58 -17.32
C ALA A 98 -12.66 1.88 -18.57
N GLY A 99 -13.67 2.48 -19.20
CA GLY A 99 -14.28 1.97 -20.43
C GLY A 99 -13.35 1.92 -21.64
N GLU A 100 -12.33 2.78 -21.67
CA GLU A 100 -11.34 2.85 -22.76
C GLU A 100 -10.04 2.10 -22.46
N THR A 101 -9.84 1.63 -21.23
CA THR A 101 -8.60 0.94 -20.82
C THR A 101 -8.56 -0.53 -21.19
N ASP A 102 -7.40 -1.00 -21.64
CA ASP A 102 -7.17 -2.44 -21.89
C ASP A 102 -7.14 -3.26 -20.59
N ILE A 103 -6.69 -2.66 -19.48
CA ILE A 103 -6.57 -3.30 -18.17
C ILE A 103 -7.03 -2.33 -17.09
N CYS A 104 -8.05 -2.75 -16.33
CA CYS A 104 -8.55 -2.04 -15.16
C CYS A 104 -8.54 -2.99 -13.94
N LEU A 105 -7.93 -2.55 -12.83
CA LEU A 105 -7.80 -3.34 -11.60
C LEU A 105 -8.47 -2.62 -10.43
N PHE A 106 -9.04 -3.40 -9.50
CA PHE A 106 -9.53 -2.93 -8.20
C PHE A 106 -8.69 -3.63 -7.11
N ILE A 107 -7.98 -2.84 -6.30
CA ILE A 107 -6.99 -3.31 -5.32
C ILE A 107 -7.47 -2.99 -3.91
#